data_AF-A0A9P9U0G6-F1
#
_entry.id   AF-A0A9P9U0G6-F1
#
_cell.length_a   1.000
_cell.length_b   1.000
_cell.length_c   1.000
_cell.angle_alpha   90.00
_cell.angle_beta   90.00
_cell.angle_gamma   90.00
#
_symmetry.space_group_name_H-M   'P 1'
#
loop_
_entity.id
_entity.type
_entity.pdbx_description
1 polymer ?
#
loop_
_entity_poly.entity_id
_entity_poly.type
_entity_poly.pdbx_seq_one_letter_code
_entity_poly.pdbx_strand_id
1 'polypeptide(L)'
;MCGRQSWHNGFSGNKKAPQESVFQQWEIGSFSQIARAKEGDMSGTFRRILEEFPEKLKVLEPLCWKIRDILFPYHEKGIIIGTPEGDPEQLYRPIIAAYDETISEL
;
A
#
# COMPACT_ATOMS: atom_id res chain seq x y z
N MET A 1 2.12 -9.50 7.56
CA MET A 1 1.57 -8.63 6.49
C MET A 1 1.76 -9.22 5.08
N CYS A 2 0.85 -8.92 4.13
CA CYS A 2 0.84 -9.46 2.76
C CYS A 2 2.15 -9.22 1.98
N GLY A 3 2.81 -8.07 2.18
CA GLY A 3 4.10 -7.77 1.55
C GLY A 3 5.20 -8.78 1.91
N ARG A 4 5.39 -9.09 3.20
CA ARG A 4 6.34 -10.14 3.62
C ARG A 4 5.90 -11.52 3.13
N GLN A 5 4.60 -11.80 3.18
CA GLN A 5 4.07 -13.10 2.75
C GLN A 5 4.28 -13.35 1.25
N SER A 6 4.29 -12.31 0.42
CA SER A 6 4.52 -12.43 -1.03
C SER A 6 5.86 -13.10 -1.34
N TRP A 7 6.88 -12.94 -0.49
CA TRP A 7 8.20 -13.57 -0.65
C TRP A 7 8.18 -15.08 -0.42
N HIS A 8 7.16 -15.61 0.26
CA HIS A 8 7.00 -17.02 0.60
C HIS A 8 5.90 -17.72 -0.22
N ASN A 9 5.11 -16.97 -0.99
CA ASN A 9 3.96 -17.48 -1.74
C ASN A 9 4.21 -17.57 -3.27
N GLY A 10 5.45 -17.81 -3.70
CA GLY A 10 5.77 -18.07 -5.12
C GLY A 10 5.98 -16.83 -6.00
N PHE A 11 5.83 -15.62 -5.45
CA PHE A 11 6.10 -14.38 -6.19
C PHE A 11 7.60 -14.02 -6.23
N SER A 12 8.40 -14.58 -5.33
CA SER A 12 9.85 -14.34 -5.21
C SER A 12 10.72 -15.04 -6.24
N GLY A 13 10.23 -16.10 -6.89
CA GLY A 13 11.05 -16.95 -7.75
C GLY A 13 12.24 -17.53 -6.95
N ASN A 14 13.47 -17.26 -7.41
CA ASN A 14 14.69 -17.69 -6.72
C ASN A 14 15.29 -16.61 -5.79
N LYS A 15 14.64 -15.44 -5.67
CA LYS A 15 15.14 -14.34 -4.82
C LYS A 15 14.71 -14.56 -3.36
N LYS A 16 15.54 -14.08 -2.43
CA LYS A 16 15.22 -14.08 -0.99
C LYS A 16 14.56 -12.77 -0.58
N ALA A 17 13.76 -12.83 0.48
CA ALA A 17 13.21 -11.65 1.13
C ALA A 17 14.34 -10.71 1.62
N PRO A 18 14.10 -9.39 1.67
CA PRO A 18 15.02 -8.44 2.28
C PRO A 18 15.35 -8.83 3.72
N GLN A 19 16.61 -8.68 4.13
CA GLN A 19 16.99 -8.89 5.55
C GLN A 19 16.35 -7.84 6.46
N GLU A 20 16.33 -6.59 6.01
CA GLU A 20 15.62 -5.49 6.65
C GLU A 20 14.40 -5.13 5.82
N SER A 21 13.24 -5.07 6.48
CA SER A 21 11.94 -4.86 5.84
C SER A 21 11.29 -3.61 6.42
N VAL A 22 10.81 -2.70 5.57
CA VAL A 22 10.11 -1.48 6.02
C VAL A 22 8.82 -1.85 6.76
N PHE A 23 8.22 -2.99 6.40
CA PHE A 23 7.08 -3.54 7.12
C PHE A 23 7.36 -3.93 8.58
N GLN A 24 8.61 -4.06 9.04
CA GLN A 24 8.92 -4.31 10.47
C GLN A 24 8.42 -3.17 11.35
N GLN A 25 8.53 -1.93 10.88
CA GLN A 25 8.10 -0.73 11.59
C GLN A 25 6.56 -0.62 11.68
N TRP A 26 5.83 -1.40 10.88
CA TRP A 26 4.37 -1.47 10.92
C TRP A 26 3.84 -2.45 11.97
N GLU A 27 4.71 -3.25 12.59
CA GLU A 27 4.35 -4.32 13.53
C GLU A 27 5.05 -4.20 14.89
N ILE A 28 6.24 -3.59 14.94
CA ILE A 28 7.08 -3.53 16.15
C ILE A 28 7.16 -2.08 16.67
N GLY A 29 6.94 -1.90 17.97
CA GLY A 29 7.03 -0.61 18.65
C GLY A 29 5.78 -0.26 19.44
N SER A 30 5.72 0.95 19.98
CA SER A 30 4.49 1.49 20.56
C SER A 30 3.44 1.75 19.46
N PHE A 31 2.17 1.83 19.85
CA PHE A 31 1.10 2.20 18.93
C PHE A 31 1.38 3.52 18.19
N SER A 32 1.91 4.53 18.89
CA SER A 32 2.26 5.82 18.30
C SER A 32 3.41 5.72 17.29
N GLN A 33 4.40 4.87 17.53
CA GLN A 33 5.49 4.62 16.58
C GLN A 33 4.96 3.92 15.32
N ILE A 34 4.14 2.89 15.48
CA ILE A 34 3.53 2.15 14.37
C ILE A 34 2.63 3.06 13.53
N ALA A 35 1.78 3.86 14.18
CA ALA A 35 0.90 4.80 13.49
C ALA A 35 1.71 5.83 12.68
N ARG A 36 2.75 6.42 13.28
CA ARG A 36 3.64 7.38 12.60
C ARG A 36 4.36 6.76 11.40
N ALA A 37 4.82 5.51 11.50
CA ALA A 37 5.45 4.81 10.40
C ALA A 37 4.47 4.63 9.22
N LYS A 38 3.26 4.12 9.50
CA LYS A 38 2.21 3.93 8.47
C LYS A 38 1.80 5.25 7.83
N GLU A 39 1.63 6.31 8.61
CA GLU A 39 1.31 7.65 8.12
C GLU A 39 2.42 8.20 7.21
N GLY A 40 3.69 8.10 7.63
CA GLY A 40 4.84 8.50 6.80
C GLY A 40 4.89 7.76 5.47
N ASP A 41 4.67 6.44 5.52
CA ASP A 41 4.65 5.59 4.34
C ASP A 41 3.49 5.90 3.40
N MET A 42 2.30 6.23 3.91
CA MET A 42 1.22 6.68 3.04
C MET A 42 1.44 8.10 2.50
N SER A 43 2.12 8.99 3.23
CA SER A 43 2.23 10.43 2.90
C SER A 43 3.45 10.86 2.10
N GLY A 44 4.49 10.04 1.96
CA GLY A 44 5.68 10.45 1.21
C GLY A 44 6.64 9.34 0.84
N THR A 45 6.63 8.22 1.58
CA THR A 45 7.54 7.09 1.32
C THR A 45 6.86 5.87 0.70
N PHE A 46 5.65 6.03 0.14
CA PHE A 46 4.87 4.91 -0.40
C PHE A 46 5.61 4.10 -1.45
N ARG A 47 6.39 4.77 -2.31
CA ARG A 47 7.24 4.09 -3.30
C ARG A 47 8.20 3.08 -2.67
N ARG A 48 8.77 3.38 -1.49
CA ARG A 48 9.68 2.47 -0.79
C ARG A 48 8.97 1.20 -0.30
N ILE A 49 7.67 1.29 0.00
CA ILE A 49 6.83 0.13 0.31
C ILE A 49 6.68 -0.76 -0.94
N LEU A 50 6.39 -0.15 -2.10
CA LEU A 50 6.22 -0.88 -3.36
C LEU A 50 7.50 -1.60 -3.79
N GLU A 51 8.65 -0.94 -3.61
CA GLU A 51 9.98 -1.51 -3.90
C GLU A 51 10.32 -2.74 -3.04
N GLU A 52 9.62 -2.98 -1.92
CA GLU A 52 9.82 -4.16 -1.08
C GLU A 52 9.12 -5.42 -1.64
N PHE A 53 8.21 -5.28 -2.61
CA PHE A 53 7.53 -6.42 -3.21
C PHE A 53 8.41 -7.14 -4.25
N PRO A 54 8.26 -8.46 -4.43
CA PRO A 54 8.90 -9.19 -5.51
C PRO A 54 8.59 -8.62 -6.89
N GLU A 55 9.56 -8.73 -7.82
CA GLU A 55 9.47 -8.19 -9.19
C GLU A 55 8.17 -8.56 -9.93
N LYS A 56 7.68 -9.79 -9.71
CA LYS A 56 6.45 -10.28 -10.35
C LYS A 56 5.21 -9.47 -10.00
N LEU A 57 5.23 -8.73 -8.89
CA LEU A 57 4.12 -7.90 -8.43
C LEU A 57 4.25 -6.43 -8.85
N LYS A 58 5.36 -6.03 -9.49
CA LYS A 58 5.52 -4.64 -9.95
C LYS A 58 4.49 -4.21 -10.98
N VAL A 59 3.92 -5.17 -11.72
CA VAL A 59 2.80 -4.91 -12.63
C VAL A 59 1.57 -4.32 -11.91
N LEU A 60 1.47 -4.51 -10.59
CA LEU A 60 0.39 -3.97 -9.76
C LEU A 60 0.70 -2.58 -9.18
N GLU A 61 1.89 -2.01 -9.40
CA GLU A 61 2.25 -0.69 -8.88
C GLU A 61 1.23 0.42 -9.26
N PRO A 62 0.75 0.51 -10.52
CA PRO A 62 -0.25 1.52 -10.89
C PRO A 62 -1.54 1.39 -10.07
N LEU A 63 -2.02 0.17 -9.84
CA LEU A 63 -3.19 -0.10 -9.01
C LEU A 63 -2.94 0.31 -7.55
N CYS A 64 -1.79 -0.02 -6.99
CA CYS A 64 -1.44 0.34 -5.62
C CYS A 64 -1.42 1.86 -5.43
N TRP A 65 -0.92 2.63 -6.40
CA TRP A 65 -0.99 4.09 -6.37
C TRP A 65 -2.43 4.60 -6.42
N LYS A 66 -3.26 4.12 -7.35
CA LYS A 66 -4.68 4.49 -7.43
C LYS A 66 -5.41 4.24 -6.11
N ILE A 67 -5.25 3.04 -5.53
CA ILE A 67 -5.88 2.68 -4.26
C ILE A 67 -5.36 3.58 -3.12
N ARG A 68 -4.06 3.86 -3.08
CA ARG A 68 -3.46 4.76 -2.07
C ARG A 68 -4.05 6.17 -2.17
N ASP A 69 -4.24 6.70 -3.37
CA ASP A 69 -4.81 8.04 -3.57
C ASP A 69 -6.29 8.11 -3.22
N ILE A 70 -7.05 7.02 -3.44
CA ILE A 70 -8.44 6.90 -3.01
C ILE A 70 -8.55 6.87 -1.48
N LEU A 71 -7.72 6.06 -0.82
CA LEU A 71 -7.78 5.86 0.63
C LEU A 71 -7.15 7.00 1.44
N PHE A 72 -6.11 7.64 0.88
CA PHE A 72 -5.32 8.67 1.54
C PHE A 72 -5.15 9.89 0.62
N PRO A 73 -6.25 10.56 0.23
CA PRO A 73 -6.19 11.71 -0.66
C PRO A 73 -5.35 12.83 -0.04
N TYR A 74 -4.68 13.61 -0.89
CA TYR A 74 -3.93 14.80 -0.47
C TYR A 74 -4.80 16.05 -0.53
N HIS A 75 -4.58 16.93 0.44
CA HIS A 75 -5.15 18.27 0.53
C HIS A 75 -4.06 19.25 0.95
N GLU A 76 -4.41 20.54 1.06
CA GLU A 76 -3.45 21.61 1.40
C GLU A 76 -2.65 21.36 2.68
N LYS A 77 -3.22 20.59 3.63
CA LYS A 77 -2.62 20.29 4.94
C LYS A 77 -1.92 18.93 5.03
N GLY A 78 -1.87 18.17 3.94
CA GLY A 78 -1.31 16.81 3.91
C GLY A 78 -2.34 15.75 3.52
N ILE A 79 -2.04 14.49 3.84
CA ILE A 79 -2.97 13.38 3.58
C ILE A 79 -4.15 13.40 4.55
N ILE A 80 -5.34 13.05 4.08
CA ILE A 80 -6.44 12.68 4.98
C ILE A 80 -6.24 11.24 5.44
N ILE A 81 -6.35 11.06 6.76
CA ILE A 81 -6.30 9.76 7.44
C ILE A 81 -7.59 9.60 8.21
N GLY A 82 -8.12 8.38 8.19
CA GLY A 82 -9.37 8.04 8.86
C GLY A 82 -10.39 7.50 7.85
N THR A 83 -11.53 7.09 8.37
CA THR A 83 -12.65 6.71 7.52
C THR A 83 -13.49 7.96 7.24
N PRO A 84 -13.69 8.34 5.97
CA PRO A 84 -14.55 9.47 5.65
C PRO A 84 -15.98 9.19 6.14
N GLU A 85 -16.63 10.22 6.68
CA GLU A 85 -18.03 10.13 7.08
C GLU A 85 -18.94 10.03 5.84
N GLY A 86 -20.14 9.46 6.00
CA GLY A 86 -21.14 9.39 4.95
C GLY A 86 -21.22 8.03 4.24
N ASP A 87 -21.47 8.07 2.93
CA ASP A 87 -21.77 6.90 2.11
C ASP A 87 -20.51 6.04 1.86
N PRO A 88 -20.47 4.76 2.28
CA PRO A 88 -19.34 3.87 2.01
C PRO A 88 -19.01 3.70 0.52
N GLU A 89 -19.98 3.89 -0.36
CA GLU A 89 -19.78 3.81 -1.82
C GLU A 89 -18.77 4.84 -2.33
N GLN A 90 -18.51 5.91 -1.56
CA GLN A 90 -17.48 6.90 -1.88
C GLN A 90 -16.05 6.32 -1.89
N LEU A 91 -15.82 5.20 -1.19
CA LEU A 91 -14.56 4.46 -1.21
C LEU A 91 -14.66 3.19 -2.06
N TYR A 92 -15.75 2.43 -1.94
CA TYR A 92 -15.85 1.14 -2.61
C TYR A 92 -15.90 1.27 -4.13
N ARG A 93 -16.70 2.19 -4.68
CA ARG A 93 -16.83 2.31 -6.14
C ARG A 93 -15.51 2.71 -6.80
N PRO A 94 -14.78 3.74 -6.32
CA PRO A 94 -13.49 4.08 -6.91
C PRO A 94 -12.46 2.95 -6.81
N ILE A 95 -12.45 2.19 -5.71
CA ILE A 95 -11.54 1.04 -5.55
C ILE A 95 -11.87 -0.04 -6.58
N ILE A 96 -13.15 -0.42 -6.72
CA ILE A 96 -13.59 -1.42 -7.70
C ILE A 96 -13.24 -0.95 -9.11
N ALA A 97 -13.52 0.31 -9.45
CA ALA A 97 -13.15 0.88 -10.75
C ALA A 97 -11.64 0.82 -11.01
N ALA A 98 -10.81 1.13 -10.01
CA ALA A 98 -9.35 1.01 -10.13
C ALA A 98 -8.92 -0.43 -10.44
N TYR A 99 -9.54 -1.43 -9.82
CA TYR A 99 -9.32 -2.84 -10.15
C TYR A 99 -9.74 -3.17 -11.58
N ASP A 100 -10.96 -2.80 -11.99
CA ASP A 100 -11.49 -3.07 -13.32
C ASP A 100 -10.61 -2.47 -14.42
N GLU A 101 -10.14 -1.23 -14.22
CA GLU A 101 -9.22 -0.55 -15.12
C GLU A 101 -7.88 -1.29 -15.22
N THR A 102 -7.24 -1.61 -14.09
CA THR A 102 -5.96 -2.32 -14.11
C THR A 102 -6.08 -3.70 -14.75
N ILE A 103 -7.13 -4.45 -14.44
CA ILE A 103 -7.35 -5.78 -15.02
C ILE A 103 -7.55 -5.70 -16.54
N SER A 104 -8.22 -4.66 -17.03
CA SER A 104 -8.45 -4.46 -18.47
C SER A 104 -7.18 -4.11 -19.25
N GLU A 105 -6.12 -3.67 -18.56
CA GLU A 105 -4.82 -3.29 -19.13
C GLU A 105 -3.75 -4.39 -19.04
N LEU A 106 -4.04 -5.51 -18.37
CA LEU A 106 -3.16 -6.68 -18.20
C LEU A 106 -3.26 -7.67 -19.38
#